data_AF-S7RQ44-F1
#
_entry.id   AF-S7RQ44-F1
#
_cell.length_a   1.000
_cell.length_b   1.000
_cell.length_c   1.000
_cell.angle_alpha   90.00
_cell.angle_beta   90.00
_cell.angle_gamma   90.00
#
_symmetry.space_group_name_H-M   'P 1'
#
loop_
_entity.id
_entity.type
_entity.pdbx_description
1 polymer ?
#
loop_
_entity_poly.entity_id
_entity_poly.type
_entity_poly.pdbx_seq_one_letter_code
_entity_poly.pdbx_strand_id
1 'polypeptide(L)'
;MLRPSFVALLALLSTAGFANAWFRVACAVNNGGLLVYYQNRGDLDKKNGGPGLKAFPPGLRMITGDPRRRSKKYPVGEGSQGELSERAIQWSCLRYGSAEGYDNTNGTGFPWTDCESGFNVRLPACWNGKDLYKDDQSHVAYLTGLDNGACPSGYPVGFIKLFYEITWDVHAFASRWDPNTQKWPFVYATGDPTGYSWHGDFQNGWDTTALQNAIDQCDNPNDQTGNGVTEACKFFTVNSASTADACKIAPVVNEQVNGTLSKLPGCNPLQNGPGDATMYSDSNCPTH
;
A
#
# COMPACT_ATOMS: atom_id res chain seq x y z
N MET A 1 -15.82 -1.21 16.52
CA MET A 1 -16.46 -0.42 15.45
C MET A 1 -15.38 0.39 14.73
N LEU A 2 -14.91 -0.17 13.62
CA LEU A 2 -13.92 0.45 12.73
C LEU A 2 -14.53 1.74 12.17
N ARG A 3 -13.86 2.87 12.42
CA ARG A 3 -14.28 4.20 11.94
C ARG A 3 -13.78 4.41 10.52
N PRO A 4 -14.59 5.03 9.64
CA PRO A 4 -14.38 5.02 8.20
C PRO A 4 -13.12 5.79 7.80
N SER A 5 -12.47 5.25 6.78
CA SER A 5 -11.17 5.65 6.28
C SER A 5 -11.33 6.79 5.25
N PHE A 6 -10.37 7.74 5.24
CA PHE A 6 -10.16 8.89 4.34
C PHE A 6 -9.85 8.62 2.84
N VAL A 7 -10.69 9.07 1.91
CA VAL A 7 -10.32 9.09 0.48
C VAL A 7 -9.34 10.28 0.22
N ALA A 8 -8.05 10.07 -0.12
CA ALA A 8 -7.20 11.14 -0.65
C ALA A 8 -6.95 11.00 -2.16
N LEU A 9 -7.38 12.03 -2.89
CA LEU A 9 -7.22 12.23 -4.33
C LEU A 9 -5.82 12.80 -4.64
N LEU A 10 -5.17 12.27 -5.68
CA LEU A 10 -3.78 12.56 -6.07
C LEU A 10 -3.67 13.87 -6.88
N ALA A 11 -2.63 14.69 -6.62
CA ALA A 11 -2.35 15.96 -7.30
C ALA A 11 -1.05 15.91 -8.12
N LEU A 12 -0.99 16.61 -9.27
CA LEU A 12 0.26 16.96 -9.98
C LEU A 12 0.18 18.36 -10.60
N LEU A 13 1.29 19.13 -10.51
CA LEU A 13 1.46 20.49 -11.02
C LEU A 13 2.59 20.56 -12.07
N SER A 14 2.41 21.46 -13.03
CA SER A 14 3.36 21.81 -14.08
C SER A 14 4.46 22.78 -13.61
N THR A 15 5.66 22.58 -14.17
CA THR A 15 6.78 23.52 -14.30
C THR A 15 7.41 24.09 -13.02
N ALA A 16 8.39 23.35 -12.50
CA ALA A 16 9.65 23.79 -11.86
C ALA A 16 10.01 22.82 -10.72
N GLY A 17 10.72 21.75 -11.11
CA GLY A 17 11.39 20.72 -10.31
C GLY A 17 11.03 20.52 -8.85
N PHE A 18 10.21 19.51 -8.53
CA PHE A 18 10.28 18.69 -7.31
C PHE A 18 9.71 17.27 -7.58
N ALA A 19 10.10 16.31 -6.75
CA ALA A 19 10.05 14.87 -7.00
C ALA A 19 8.64 14.26 -7.10
N ASN A 20 8.55 13.19 -7.89
CA ASN A 20 7.32 12.47 -8.18
C ASN A 20 7.09 11.31 -7.20
N ALA A 21 5.84 11.08 -6.80
CA ALA A 21 5.38 9.81 -6.23
C ALA A 21 4.51 9.10 -7.27
N TRP A 22 4.89 7.90 -7.67
CA TRP A 22 4.30 7.20 -8.82
C TRP A 22 3.61 5.91 -8.39
N PHE A 23 2.38 5.71 -8.84
CA PHE A 23 1.71 4.41 -8.74
C PHE A 23 1.19 4.02 -10.11
N ARG A 24 1.72 2.92 -10.65
CA ARG A 24 1.12 2.24 -11.79
C ARG A 24 0.55 0.92 -11.29
N VAL A 25 -0.76 0.77 -11.43
CA VAL A 25 -1.41 -0.54 -11.37
C VAL A 25 -1.84 -0.87 -12.79
N ALA A 26 -1.06 -1.70 -13.48
CA ALA A 26 -1.46 -2.25 -14.78
C ALA A 26 -2.45 -3.39 -14.50
N CYS A 27 -3.75 -3.15 -14.70
CA CYS A 27 -4.76 -4.20 -14.57
C CYS A 27 -5.77 -4.16 -15.71
N ALA A 28 -6.10 -5.36 -16.21
CA ALA A 28 -7.13 -5.61 -17.23
C ALA A 28 -8.56 -5.72 -16.63
N VAL A 29 -8.70 -5.49 -15.33
CA VAL A 29 -9.97 -5.40 -14.60
C VAL A 29 -10.27 -3.94 -14.28
N ASN A 30 -11.55 -3.60 -14.16
CA ASN A 30 -11.94 -2.29 -13.67
C ASN A 30 -11.33 -2.11 -12.27
N ASN A 31 -10.42 -1.16 -12.14
CA ASN A 31 -9.71 -0.86 -10.91
C ASN A 31 -10.39 0.36 -10.30
N GLY A 32 -10.87 0.26 -9.06
CA GLY A 32 -11.33 1.43 -8.30
C GLY A 32 -10.21 2.45 -8.05
N GLY A 33 -8.98 2.06 -8.37
CA GLY A 33 -7.77 2.86 -8.29
C GLY A 33 -6.91 2.44 -7.11
N LEU A 34 -5.79 3.14 -6.98
CA LEU A 34 -5.10 3.22 -5.69
C LEU A 34 -5.74 4.37 -4.92
N LEU A 35 -6.28 4.07 -3.75
CA LEU A 35 -6.66 5.09 -2.81
C LEU A 35 -5.62 5.23 -1.71
N VAL A 36 -5.09 6.44 -1.54
CA VAL A 36 -4.10 6.74 -0.52
C VAL A 36 -4.74 7.47 0.64
N TYR A 37 -4.45 7.04 1.85
CA TYR A 37 -4.93 7.62 3.09
C TYR A 37 -3.74 8.20 3.83
N TYR A 38 -3.85 9.47 4.21
CA TYR A 38 -2.94 10.15 5.12
C TYR A 38 -3.64 10.28 6.46
N GLN A 39 -3.21 9.49 7.45
CA GLN A 39 -3.94 9.33 8.71
C GLN A 39 -3.13 9.84 9.90
N ASN A 40 -3.72 10.76 10.66
CA ASN A 40 -3.23 11.16 11.98
C ASN A 40 -3.41 9.97 12.96
N ARG A 41 -2.33 9.23 13.21
CA ARG A 41 -2.31 7.97 13.97
C ARG A 41 -1.10 7.91 14.89
N GLY A 42 -1.21 7.08 15.92
CA GLY A 42 -0.11 6.77 16.83
C GLY A 42 0.08 7.80 17.96
N ASP A 43 0.90 7.41 18.92
CA ASP A 43 1.03 8.12 20.20
C ASP A 43 1.77 9.46 20.07
N LEU A 44 2.53 9.65 18.97
CA LEU A 44 3.23 10.90 18.72
C LEU A 44 2.34 12.01 18.15
N ASP A 45 1.08 11.71 17.80
CA ASP A 45 0.11 12.73 17.39
C ASP A 45 -0.24 13.67 18.56
N LYS A 46 -0.37 14.98 18.28
CA LYS A 46 -0.76 16.00 19.26
C LYS A 46 -2.11 15.68 19.90
N LYS A 47 -3.06 15.11 19.13
CA LYS A 47 -4.38 14.70 19.66
C LYS A 47 -4.27 13.61 20.73
N ASN A 48 -3.18 12.84 20.72
CA ASN A 48 -2.91 11.79 21.70
C ASN A 48 -1.92 12.25 22.79
N GLY A 49 -1.60 13.55 22.86
CA GLY A 49 -0.65 14.12 23.82
C GLY A 49 0.82 14.00 23.42
N GLY A 50 1.12 13.57 22.19
CA GLY A 50 2.46 13.48 21.65
C GLY A 50 3.04 14.82 21.15
N PRO A 51 4.33 14.83 20.73
CA PRO A 51 5.01 16.03 20.25
C PRO A 51 4.53 16.53 18.87
N GLY A 52 3.73 15.74 18.16
CA GLY A 52 3.18 16.01 16.83
C GLY A 52 3.88 15.24 15.72
N LEU A 53 3.05 14.80 14.76
CA LEU A 53 3.50 14.10 13.57
C LEU A 53 4.28 15.03 12.63
N LYS A 54 5.20 14.45 11.87
CA LYS A 54 6.02 15.17 10.89
C LYS A 54 5.62 14.82 9.46
N ALA A 55 5.74 15.82 8.59
CA ALA A 55 5.79 15.60 7.16
C ALA A 55 7.02 14.79 6.77
N PHE A 56 6.94 14.10 5.64
CA PHE A 56 8.06 13.34 5.12
C PHE A 56 9.19 14.28 4.64
N PRO A 57 10.46 13.99 4.96
CA PRO A 57 11.58 14.76 4.44
C PRO A 57 11.77 14.52 2.92
N PRO A 58 12.31 15.49 2.17
CA PRO A 58 12.61 15.30 0.74
C PRO A 58 13.51 14.09 0.51
N GLY A 59 13.17 13.26 -0.49
CA GLY A 59 13.93 12.07 -0.83
C GLY A 59 13.66 10.83 0.03
N LEU A 60 12.78 10.92 1.05
CA LEU A 60 12.34 9.74 1.80
C LEU A 60 11.72 8.71 0.86
N ARG A 61 12.17 7.46 0.99
CA ARG A 61 11.60 6.29 0.32
C ARG A 61 11.31 5.19 1.33
N MET A 62 10.23 4.47 1.17
CA MET A 62 9.84 3.35 2.03
C MET A 62 9.25 2.23 1.19
N ILE A 63 9.53 0.99 1.58
CA ILE A 63 8.93 -0.21 1.00
C ILE A 63 8.29 -0.99 2.14
N THR A 64 7.11 -1.54 1.91
CA THR A 64 6.43 -2.49 2.80
C THR A 64 6.14 -3.76 2.02
N GLY A 65 6.29 -4.92 2.66
CA GLY A 65 6.23 -6.22 1.97
C GLY A 65 7.52 -6.62 1.26
N ASP A 66 7.49 -7.74 0.54
CA ASP A 66 8.64 -8.29 -0.18
C ASP A 66 8.18 -9.07 -1.42
N PRO A 67 8.52 -8.65 -2.65
CA PRO A 67 8.11 -9.31 -3.89
C PRO A 67 8.65 -10.75 -4.05
N ARG A 68 9.59 -11.17 -3.19
CA ARG A 68 10.12 -12.53 -3.20
C ARG A 68 9.38 -13.46 -2.26
N ARG A 69 8.61 -12.96 -1.30
CA ARG A 69 7.96 -13.78 -0.26
C ARG A 69 7.03 -14.81 -0.91
N ARG A 70 7.07 -16.06 -0.44
CA ARG A 70 6.13 -17.13 -0.85
C ARG A 70 5.47 -17.87 0.31
N SER A 71 5.83 -17.53 1.54
CA SER A 71 5.23 -18.10 2.74
C SER A 71 5.27 -17.11 3.89
N LYS A 72 4.47 -17.40 4.92
CA LYS A 72 4.56 -16.73 6.21
C LYS A 72 5.89 -17.05 6.89
N LYS A 73 6.52 -16.04 7.52
CA LYS A 73 7.75 -16.19 8.31
C LYS A 73 7.54 -15.97 9.79
N TYR A 74 6.52 -15.20 10.19
CA TYR A 74 6.29 -14.84 11.59
C TYR A 74 4.93 -15.35 12.12
N PRO A 75 4.82 -15.71 13.41
CA PRO A 75 3.54 -16.03 14.03
C PRO A 75 2.61 -14.82 14.03
N VAL A 76 1.34 -14.98 13.63
CA VAL A 76 0.37 -13.88 13.62
C VAL A 76 0.20 -13.32 15.03
N GLY A 77 0.29 -12.00 15.17
CA GLY A 77 0.10 -11.31 16.45
C GLY A 77 1.33 -11.29 17.36
N GLU A 78 2.50 -11.76 16.89
CA GLU A 78 3.76 -11.67 17.64
C GLU A 78 4.15 -10.22 17.96
N GLY A 79 3.84 -9.27 17.06
CA GLY A 79 4.14 -7.85 17.24
C GLY A 79 5.60 -7.46 16.96
N SER A 80 6.42 -8.38 16.44
CA SER A 80 7.75 -8.08 15.93
C SER A 80 7.65 -7.20 14.67
N GLN A 81 8.67 -6.40 14.35
CA GLN A 81 8.64 -5.58 13.13
C GLN A 81 8.54 -6.43 11.86
N GLY A 82 9.10 -7.64 11.87
CA GLY A 82 8.95 -8.62 10.80
C GLY A 82 7.50 -9.09 10.65
N GLU A 83 6.83 -9.43 11.75
CA GLU A 83 5.42 -9.79 11.76
C GLU A 83 4.52 -8.63 11.34
N LEU A 84 4.77 -7.42 11.85
CA LEU A 84 4.05 -6.22 11.47
C LEU A 84 4.19 -5.94 9.97
N SER A 85 5.35 -6.20 9.38
CA SER A 85 5.57 -6.09 7.93
C SER A 85 4.74 -7.11 7.14
N GLU A 86 4.65 -8.36 7.59
CA GLU A 86 3.75 -9.35 6.97
C GLU A 86 2.28 -8.96 7.14
N ARG A 87 1.92 -8.42 8.31
CA ARG A 87 0.56 -7.96 8.58
C ARG A 87 0.17 -6.71 7.79
N ALA A 88 1.16 -5.90 7.41
CA ALA A 88 0.95 -4.64 6.71
C ALA A 88 0.43 -4.82 5.27
N ILE A 89 0.67 -5.97 4.66
CA ILE A 89 0.27 -6.29 3.27
C ILE A 89 -0.86 -7.33 3.21
N GLN A 90 -1.60 -7.49 4.30
CA GLN A 90 -2.64 -8.50 4.39
C GLN A 90 -3.79 -8.25 3.43
N TRP A 91 -4.33 -9.37 3.00
CA TRP A 91 -5.47 -9.42 2.12
C TRP A 91 -6.79 -9.32 2.91
N SER A 92 -7.86 -8.83 2.28
CA SER A 92 -9.20 -8.75 2.91
C SER A 92 -10.31 -8.83 1.87
N CYS A 93 -11.30 -9.72 2.03
CA CYS A 93 -12.51 -9.68 1.21
C CYS A 93 -13.37 -8.54 1.75
N LEU A 94 -13.24 -7.33 1.18
CA LEU A 94 -14.17 -6.27 1.50
C LEU A 94 -15.54 -6.61 0.88
N ARG A 95 -16.59 -6.45 1.68
CA ARG A 95 -17.98 -6.52 1.25
C ARG A 95 -18.61 -5.17 1.51
N TYR A 96 -18.93 -4.44 0.44
CA TYR A 96 -19.68 -3.19 0.56
C TYR A 96 -21.17 -3.52 0.69
N GLY A 97 -21.77 -3.28 1.88
CA GLY A 97 -23.17 -3.61 2.18
C GLY A 97 -23.41 -4.01 3.64
N SER A 98 -24.40 -4.87 3.90
CA SER A 98 -24.81 -5.31 5.24
C SER A 98 -24.10 -6.58 5.75
N ALA A 99 -23.20 -7.16 4.95
CA ALA A 99 -22.39 -8.31 5.36
C ALA A 99 -21.00 -7.84 5.79
N GLU A 100 -20.49 -8.38 6.90
CA GLU A 100 -19.10 -8.17 7.28
C GLU A 100 -18.18 -8.75 6.20
N GLY A 101 -17.08 -8.03 5.93
CA GLY A 101 -15.96 -8.58 5.16
C GLY A 101 -15.44 -9.84 5.86
N TYR A 102 -14.79 -10.72 5.09
CA TYR A 102 -14.33 -11.99 5.62
C TYR A 102 -12.93 -12.31 5.12
N ASP A 103 -12.27 -13.18 5.85
CA ASP A 103 -10.90 -13.57 5.60
C ASP A 103 -10.69 -14.99 6.12
N ASN A 104 -10.57 -15.92 5.19
CA ASN A 104 -10.42 -17.35 5.47
C ASN A 104 -8.95 -17.78 5.62
N THR A 105 -8.02 -16.83 5.59
CA THR A 105 -6.58 -17.07 5.74
C THR A 105 -5.94 -16.24 6.85
N ASN A 106 -6.74 -15.48 7.61
CA ASN A 106 -6.26 -14.43 8.51
C ASN A 106 -5.26 -13.47 7.83
N GLY A 107 -5.48 -13.22 6.54
CA GLY A 107 -4.82 -12.21 5.73
C GLY A 107 -3.53 -12.72 5.11
N THR A 108 -3.22 -14.01 5.31
CA THR A 108 -1.94 -14.60 4.94
C THR A 108 -2.05 -15.42 3.66
N GLY A 109 -1.42 -14.94 2.60
CA GLY A 109 -1.53 -15.55 1.28
C GLY A 109 -2.87 -15.26 0.62
N PHE A 110 -3.12 -15.94 -0.51
CA PHE A 110 -4.36 -15.78 -1.24
C PHE A 110 -5.55 -16.44 -0.52
N PRO A 111 -6.74 -15.80 -0.51
CA PRO A 111 -7.95 -16.42 0.00
C PRO A 111 -8.38 -17.58 -0.89
N TRP A 112 -9.15 -18.51 -0.34
CA TRP A 112 -9.66 -19.67 -1.10
C TRP A 112 -11.06 -19.44 -1.71
N THR A 113 -11.58 -18.21 -1.64
CA THR A 113 -12.98 -17.86 -1.97
C THR A 113 -13.05 -16.68 -2.93
N ASP A 114 -14.22 -16.51 -3.55
CA ASP A 114 -14.49 -15.34 -4.38
C ASP A 114 -14.63 -14.11 -3.49
N CYS A 115 -13.83 -13.09 -3.76
CA CYS A 115 -13.82 -11.92 -2.91
C CYS A 115 -14.13 -10.66 -3.69
N GLU A 116 -15.05 -9.90 -3.14
CA GLU A 116 -15.76 -8.89 -3.90
C GLU A 116 -14.94 -7.61 -4.05
N SER A 117 -14.04 -7.30 -3.11
CA SER A 117 -13.26 -6.07 -3.18
C SER A 117 -11.97 -6.10 -2.36
N GLY A 118 -10.83 -6.27 -3.04
CA GLY A 118 -9.62 -5.52 -2.72
C GLY A 118 -8.56 -6.09 -1.78
N PHE A 119 -7.56 -5.22 -1.57
CA PHE A 119 -6.30 -5.38 -0.88
C PHE A 119 -6.05 -4.12 -0.08
N ASN A 120 -5.22 -4.25 0.95
CA ASN A 120 -4.74 -3.08 1.64
C ASN A 120 -3.26 -3.19 1.99
N VAL A 121 -2.61 -2.03 2.04
CA VAL A 121 -1.19 -1.91 2.33
C VAL A 121 -0.97 -0.80 3.36
N ARG A 122 -0.21 -1.09 4.40
CA ARG A 122 0.19 -0.13 5.42
C ARG A 122 1.68 0.12 5.30
N LEU A 123 2.08 1.38 5.32
CA LEU A 123 3.50 1.74 5.35
C LEU A 123 3.94 1.95 6.80
N PRO A 124 5.24 1.77 7.10
CA PRO A 124 5.86 2.26 8.32
C PRO A 124 5.50 3.74 8.57
N ALA A 125 5.32 4.10 9.84
CA ALA A 125 4.98 5.46 10.25
C ALA A 125 5.98 6.05 11.25
N CYS A 126 7.04 5.32 11.58
CA CYS A 126 8.09 5.77 12.48
C CYS A 126 9.41 5.84 11.72
N TRP A 127 10.22 6.86 12.01
CA TRP A 127 11.47 7.14 11.32
C TRP A 127 12.60 7.36 12.31
N ASN A 128 13.79 6.90 11.94
CA ASN A 128 14.98 7.01 12.77
C ASN A 128 15.53 8.45 12.88
N GLY A 129 14.94 9.40 12.16
CA GLY A 129 15.33 10.82 12.20
C GLY A 129 16.52 11.19 11.33
N LYS A 130 17.09 10.23 10.57
CA LYS A 130 18.34 10.41 9.87
C LYS A 130 18.32 9.92 8.42
N ASP A 131 18.00 8.66 8.19
CA ASP A 131 18.26 8.00 6.90
C ASP A 131 17.02 8.10 5.99
N LEU A 132 17.19 8.60 4.77
CA LEU A 132 16.08 8.76 3.83
C LEU A 132 15.69 7.44 3.13
N TYR A 133 16.60 6.48 3.09
CA TYR A 133 16.38 5.16 2.52
C TYR A 133 17.47 4.19 2.98
N LYS A 134 17.07 2.94 3.26
CA LYS A 134 17.94 1.78 3.37
C LYS A 134 17.25 0.60 2.70
N ASP A 135 18.01 -0.24 2.01
CA ASP A 135 17.46 -1.39 1.27
C ASP A 135 16.70 -2.36 2.20
N ASP A 136 17.24 -2.57 3.41
CA ASP A 136 16.65 -3.41 4.46
C ASP A 136 15.48 -2.74 5.21
N GLN A 137 15.10 -1.52 4.81
CA GLN A 137 14.06 -0.69 5.42
C GLN A 137 14.30 -0.35 6.89
N SER A 138 15.51 -0.54 7.44
CA SER A 138 15.77 -0.31 8.87
C SER A 138 15.80 1.18 9.27
N HIS A 139 15.56 2.10 8.33
CA HIS A 139 15.40 3.53 8.61
C HIS A 139 13.98 3.87 9.08
N VAL A 140 13.02 2.97 8.85
CA VAL A 140 11.63 3.14 9.25
C VAL A 140 11.11 1.94 10.03
N ALA A 141 10.06 2.16 10.81
CA ALA A 141 9.40 1.13 11.60
C ALA A 141 7.88 1.31 11.62
N TYR A 142 7.17 0.21 11.81
CA TYR A 142 5.74 0.21 12.07
C TYR A 142 5.46 0.60 13.52
N LEU A 143 4.31 1.22 13.75
CA LEU A 143 3.76 1.43 15.09
C LEU A 143 3.52 0.08 15.77
N THR A 144 3.58 0.03 17.10
CA THR A 144 3.42 -1.23 17.86
C THR A 144 2.11 -1.99 17.58
N GLY A 145 1.03 -1.27 17.26
CA GLY A 145 -0.26 -1.84 16.87
C GLY A 145 -0.51 -1.85 15.36
N LEU A 146 0.52 -1.63 14.53
CA LEU A 146 0.49 -1.45 13.07
C LEU A 146 -0.29 -0.19 12.62
N ASP A 147 -1.56 -0.08 13.01
CA ASP A 147 -2.43 1.07 12.70
C ASP A 147 -2.34 2.20 13.72
N ASN A 148 -1.99 1.89 14.96
CA ASN A 148 -1.84 2.84 16.07
C ASN A 148 -0.76 2.35 17.06
N GLY A 149 -0.53 3.12 18.13
CA GLY A 149 0.42 2.82 19.19
C GLY A 149 1.70 3.63 19.08
N ALA A 150 2.73 3.17 19.79
CA ALA A 150 3.98 3.88 19.93
C ALA A 150 4.92 3.60 18.75
N CYS A 151 5.83 4.54 18.50
CA CYS A 151 7.04 4.23 17.75
C CYS A 151 8.02 3.46 18.62
N PRO A 152 8.67 2.40 18.09
CA PRO A 152 9.66 1.65 18.85
C PRO A 152 10.91 2.48 19.14
N SER A 153 11.69 2.04 20.13
CA SER A 153 12.98 2.67 20.46
C SER A 153 13.89 2.77 19.23
N GLY A 154 14.57 3.91 19.07
CA GLY A 154 15.39 4.22 17.89
C GLY A 154 14.66 4.93 16.75
N TYR A 155 13.33 5.09 16.83
CA TYR A 155 12.51 5.79 15.83
C TYR A 155 11.75 6.96 16.46
N PRO A 156 12.43 8.07 16.78
CA PRO A 156 11.84 9.16 17.56
C PRO A 156 10.85 10.04 16.77
N VAL A 157 10.80 9.90 15.45
CA VAL A 157 9.94 10.73 14.59
C VAL A 157 8.75 9.92 14.10
N GLY A 158 7.54 10.36 14.44
CA GLY A 158 6.30 9.83 13.88
C GLY A 158 5.89 10.61 12.65
N PHE A 159 5.58 9.92 11.57
CA PHE A 159 5.00 10.48 10.36
C PHE A 159 3.47 10.39 10.37
N ILE A 160 2.83 11.20 9.52
CA ILE A 160 1.45 10.91 9.12
C ILE A 160 1.39 9.52 8.48
N LYS A 161 0.51 8.64 8.99
CA LYS A 161 0.48 7.24 8.58
C LYS A 161 -0.10 7.11 7.18
N LEU A 162 0.61 6.40 6.31
CA LEU A 162 0.11 6.02 4.99
C LEU A 162 -0.60 4.66 5.06
N PHE A 163 -1.79 4.62 4.47
CA PHE A 163 -2.53 3.41 4.19
C PHE A 163 -2.97 3.47 2.73
N TYR A 164 -2.74 2.42 1.98
CA TYR A 164 -3.17 2.29 0.59
C TYR A 164 -4.27 1.24 0.55
N GLU A 165 -5.41 1.60 0.00
CA GLU A 165 -6.48 0.65 -0.33
C GLU A 165 -6.48 0.50 -1.84
N ILE A 166 -6.40 -0.74 -2.30
CA ILE A 166 -6.42 -1.04 -3.73
C ILE A 166 -7.52 -2.06 -3.96
N THR A 167 -8.49 -1.70 -4.78
CA THR A 167 -9.66 -2.55 -5.03
C THR A 167 -9.62 -3.11 -6.43
N TRP A 168 -9.61 -4.45 -6.52
CA TRP A 168 -9.82 -5.16 -7.77
C TRP A 168 -11.15 -5.90 -7.71
N ASP A 169 -11.93 -5.75 -8.79
CA ASP A 169 -13.11 -6.57 -9.03
C ASP A 169 -12.69 -7.96 -9.51
N VAL A 170 -12.16 -8.78 -8.60
CA VAL A 170 -11.84 -10.19 -8.90
C VAL A 170 -13.11 -11.05 -8.97
N HIS A 171 -14.23 -10.56 -8.43
CA HIS A 171 -15.53 -11.22 -8.49
C HIS A 171 -16.07 -11.34 -9.93
N ALA A 172 -15.70 -10.42 -10.83
CA ALA A 172 -15.93 -10.57 -12.28
C ALA A 172 -15.43 -11.93 -12.86
N PHE A 173 -14.52 -12.61 -12.15
CA PHE A 173 -13.99 -13.92 -12.52
C PHE A 173 -14.42 -15.04 -11.57
N ALA A 174 -15.47 -14.87 -10.76
CA ALA A 174 -15.91 -15.84 -9.76
C ALA A 174 -16.03 -17.29 -10.30
N SER A 175 -16.42 -17.43 -11.58
CA SER A 175 -16.48 -18.73 -12.29
C SER A 175 -15.15 -19.49 -12.39
N ARG A 176 -14.00 -18.87 -12.08
CA ARG A 176 -12.68 -19.52 -12.08
C ARG A 176 -12.31 -20.18 -10.75
N TRP A 177 -13.05 -19.91 -9.68
CA TRP A 177 -12.84 -20.63 -8.43
C TRP A 177 -13.49 -22.01 -8.52
N ASP A 178 -12.73 -23.03 -8.14
CA ASP A 178 -13.28 -24.36 -7.90
C ASP A 178 -13.57 -24.52 -6.40
N PRO A 179 -14.85 -24.58 -5.98
CA PRO A 179 -15.23 -24.66 -4.58
C PRO A 179 -14.70 -25.93 -3.89
N ASN A 180 -14.25 -26.93 -4.65
CA ASN A 180 -13.75 -28.20 -4.11
C ASN A 180 -12.24 -28.21 -3.88
N THR A 181 -11.49 -27.25 -4.42
CA THR A 181 -10.02 -27.32 -4.40
C THR A 181 -9.36 -26.35 -3.45
N GLN A 182 -10.12 -25.46 -2.79
CA GLN A 182 -9.58 -24.38 -1.94
C GLN A 182 -8.38 -23.72 -2.64
N LYS A 183 -8.54 -23.31 -3.91
CA LYS A 183 -7.45 -22.75 -4.71
C LYS A 183 -7.83 -21.39 -5.26
N TRP A 184 -6.87 -20.49 -5.16
CA TRP A 184 -6.90 -19.19 -5.82
C TRP A 184 -6.50 -19.37 -7.30
N PRO A 185 -7.29 -18.85 -8.26
CA PRO A 185 -7.05 -19.09 -9.68
C PRO A 185 -6.08 -18.09 -10.34
N PHE A 186 -5.54 -17.12 -9.60
CA PHE A 186 -4.61 -16.12 -10.12
C PHE A 186 -3.21 -16.23 -9.52
N VAL A 187 -2.32 -15.39 -10.02
CA VAL A 187 -0.96 -15.22 -9.54
C VAL A 187 -0.66 -13.73 -9.52
N TYR A 188 0.22 -13.26 -8.65
CA TYR A 188 0.76 -11.91 -8.81
C TYR A 188 1.76 -11.85 -9.96
N ALA A 189 1.93 -10.65 -10.51
CA ALA A 189 2.89 -10.36 -11.58
C ALA A 189 4.35 -10.66 -11.19
N THR A 190 4.65 -10.76 -9.90
CA THR A 190 5.93 -11.23 -9.32
C THR A 190 6.18 -12.72 -9.49
N GLY A 191 5.27 -13.46 -10.15
CA GLY A 191 5.32 -14.91 -10.28
C GLY A 191 4.95 -15.62 -8.98
N ASP A 192 4.09 -15.00 -8.17
CA ASP A 192 3.64 -15.54 -6.88
C ASP A 192 2.25 -16.18 -6.98
N PRO A 193 2.14 -17.51 -6.85
CA PRO A 193 0.88 -18.23 -6.77
C PRO A 193 0.39 -18.44 -5.32
N THR A 194 1.13 -17.97 -4.31
CA THR A 194 0.81 -18.19 -2.89
C THR A 194 0.22 -16.97 -2.20
N GLY A 195 0.44 -15.77 -2.73
CA GLY A 195 -0.23 -14.53 -2.32
C GLY A 195 0.50 -13.74 -1.25
N TYR A 196 1.78 -14.04 -1.01
CA TYR A 196 2.60 -13.41 0.02
C TYR A 196 3.49 -12.29 -0.50
N SER A 197 3.69 -12.19 -1.81
CA SER A 197 4.68 -11.30 -2.41
C SER A 197 4.18 -9.87 -2.63
N TRP A 198 3.06 -9.52 -2.00
CA TRP A 198 2.51 -8.19 -2.15
C TRP A 198 3.45 -7.17 -1.52
N HIS A 199 3.51 -5.98 -2.10
CA HIS A 199 4.31 -4.88 -1.58
C HIS A 199 3.72 -3.53 -1.96
N GLY A 200 4.18 -2.48 -1.27
CA GLY A 200 3.89 -1.11 -1.63
C GLY A 200 5.13 -0.24 -1.46
N ASP A 201 5.33 0.64 -2.41
CA ASP A 201 6.43 1.59 -2.41
C ASP A 201 5.91 3.00 -2.13
N PHE A 202 6.65 3.78 -1.37
CA PHE A 202 6.43 5.20 -1.20
C PHE A 202 7.70 5.95 -1.54
N GLN A 203 7.55 7.00 -2.33
CA GLN A 203 8.57 8.01 -2.54
C GLN A 203 7.95 9.37 -2.23
N ASN A 204 8.61 10.15 -1.37
CA ASN A 204 8.08 11.45 -1.01
C ASN A 204 8.17 12.43 -2.19
N GLY A 205 7.01 12.94 -2.61
CA GLY A 205 6.87 14.03 -3.58
C GLY A 205 6.17 15.28 -3.01
N TRP A 206 5.89 15.33 -1.70
CA TRP A 206 5.26 16.49 -1.09
C TRP A 206 6.23 17.65 -0.95
N ASP A 207 5.71 18.87 -1.12
CA ASP A 207 6.29 20.04 -0.47
C ASP A 207 6.17 19.85 1.05
N THR A 208 7.32 19.73 1.72
CA THR A 208 7.37 19.41 3.15
C THR A 208 6.67 20.47 4.01
N THR A 209 6.76 21.75 3.63
CA THR A 209 6.10 22.84 4.37
C THR A 209 4.59 22.78 4.20
N ALA A 210 4.10 22.58 2.98
CA ALA A 210 2.68 22.43 2.71
C ALA A 210 2.07 21.23 3.46
N LEU A 211 2.73 20.07 3.39
CA LEU A 211 2.27 18.87 4.09
C LEU A 211 2.33 19.06 5.63
N GLN A 212 3.39 19.67 6.16
CA GLN A 212 3.48 19.92 7.61
C GLN A 212 2.37 20.87 8.08
N ASN A 213 2.09 21.94 7.33
CA ASN A 213 0.99 22.84 7.63
C ASN A 213 -0.36 22.12 7.63
N ALA A 214 -0.60 21.24 6.66
CA ALA A 214 -1.82 20.43 6.62
C ALA A 214 -1.92 19.48 7.81
N ILE A 215 -0.84 18.79 8.18
CA ILE A 215 -0.80 17.93 9.37
C ILE A 215 -1.17 18.72 10.63
N ASP A 216 -0.64 19.93 10.78
CA ASP A 216 -0.80 20.74 11.98
C ASP A 216 -2.13 21.50 12.06
N GLN A 217 -2.81 21.76 10.93
CA GLN A 217 -3.91 22.73 10.85
C GLN A 217 -5.17 22.21 10.15
N CYS A 218 -5.11 21.06 9.47
CA CYS A 218 -6.22 20.50 8.70
C CYS A 218 -6.74 19.20 9.30
N ASP A 219 -6.88 19.16 10.62
CA ASP A 219 -7.33 18.01 11.39
C ASP A 219 -8.86 17.95 11.59
N ASN A 220 -9.58 18.78 10.82
CA ASN A 220 -11.03 19.11 10.82
C ASN A 220 -11.83 18.40 11.94
N PRO A 221 -11.76 18.90 13.19
CA PRO A 221 -12.36 18.24 14.33
C PRO A 221 -13.90 18.30 14.34
N ASN A 222 -14.51 19.15 13.50
CA ASN A 222 -15.95 19.45 13.52
C ASN A 222 -16.73 18.84 12.35
N ASP A 223 -16.07 18.15 11.42
CA ASP A 223 -16.73 17.37 10.37
C ASP A 223 -16.78 15.89 10.79
N GLN A 224 -17.86 15.54 11.48
CA GLN A 224 -18.13 14.17 11.94
C GLN A 224 -18.54 13.23 10.80
N THR A 225 -18.68 13.71 9.56
CA THR A 225 -19.25 12.90 8.48
C THR A 225 -18.28 11.86 7.93
N GLY A 226 -16.99 11.89 8.29
CA GLY A 226 -16.02 10.90 7.83
C GLY A 226 -15.79 10.91 6.31
N ASN A 227 -16.30 11.95 5.61
CA ASN A 227 -16.30 12.06 4.16
C ASN A 227 -14.97 12.60 3.58
N GLY A 228 -14.12 13.21 4.41
CA GLY A 228 -12.77 13.65 4.00
C GLY A 228 -12.77 14.75 2.94
N VAL A 229 -13.33 15.93 3.24
CA VAL A 229 -13.36 17.07 2.30
C VAL A 229 -11.98 17.72 2.18
N THR A 230 -11.19 17.29 1.21
CA THR A 230 -9.81 17.76 1.00
C THR A 230 -9.71 19.28 0.74
N GLU A 231 -10.73 19.85 0.12
CA GLU A 231 -10.88 21.25 -0.23
C GLU A 231 -11.03 22.16 1.00
N ALA A 232 -11.41 21.59 2.15
CA ALA A 232 -11.48 22.33 3.40
C ALA A 232 -10.08 22.72 3.93
N CYS A 233 -9.03 22.00 3.51
CA CYS A 233 -7.67 22.32 3.89
C CYS A 233 -7.11 23.42 2.99
N LYS A 234 -7.06 24.66 3.48
CA LYS A 234 -6.53 25.83 2.75
C LYS A 234 -5.07 25.71 2.27
N PHE A 235 -4.33 24.73 2.77
CA PHE A 235 -2.95 24.47 2.36
C PHE A 235 -2.87 23.55 1.12
N PHE A 236 -4.01 23.01 0.68
CA PHE A 236 -4.10 22.21 -0.52
C PHE A 236 -4.76 22.99 -1.65
N THR A 237 -4.26 22.75 -2.86
CA THR A 237 -4.98 23.07 -4.10
C THR A 237 -5.44 21.74 -4.70
N VAL A 238 -6.74 21.47 -4.61
CA VAL A 238 -7.31 20.21 -5.08
C VAL A 238 -7.62 20.33 -6.58
N ASN A 239 -7.07 19.40 -7.37
CA ASN A 239 -7.37 19.31 -8.80
C ASN A 239 -8.64 18.48 -9.02
N SER A 240 -9.32 18.69 -10.16
CA SER A 240 -10.46 17.85 -10.54
C SER A 240 -10.03 16.41 -10.75
N ALA A 241 -10.94 15.46 -10.49
CA ALA A 241 -10.71 14.04 -10.78
C ALA A 241 -10.27 13.81 -12.24
N SER A 242 -10.89 14.50 -13.20
CA SER A 242 -10.51 14.40 -14.63
C SER A 242 -9.07 14.83 -14.92
N THR A 243 -8.55 15.82 -14.20
CA THR A 243 -7.16 16.28 -14.34
C THR A 243 -6.21 15.25 -13.75
N ALA A 244 -6.56 14.68 -12.59
CA ALA A 244 -5.79 13.61 -11.97
C ALA A 244 -5.75 12.35 -12.86
N ASP A 245 -6.88 11.94 -13.45
CA ASP A 245 -6.98 10.78 -14.35
C ASP A 245 -6.16 10.93 -15.63
N ALA A 246 -5.96 12.15 -16.10
CA ALA A 246 -5.11 12.45 -17.25
C ALA A 246 -3.61 12.37 -16.92
N CYS A 247 -3.23 12.41 -15.64
CA CYS A 247 -1.85 12.42 -15.21
C CYS A 247 -1.23 11.01 -15.27
N LYS A 248 -0.73 10.64 -16.45
CA LYS A 248 -0.10 9.34 -16.71
C LYS A 248 1.31 9.55 -17.25
N ILE A 249 2.26 8.77 -16.76
CA ILE A 249 3.58 8.65 -17.41
C ILE A 249 3.43 7.78 -18.66
N ALA A 250 4.32 7.92 -19.63
CA ALA A 250 4.56 6.89 -20.65
C ALA A 250 5.32 5.69 -20.04
N PRO A 251 5.08 4.44 -20.50
CA PRO A 251 5.89 3.30 -20.09
C PRO A 251 7.38 3.58 -20.31
N VAL A 252 8.20 3.27 -19.31
CA VAL A 252 9.66 3.45 -19.37
C VAL A 252 10.39 2.17 -19.78
N VAL A 253 9.73 1.02 -19.61
CA VAL A 253 10.19 -0.29 -20.08
C VAL A 253 9.39 -0.68 -21.30
N ASN A 254 10.08 -1.09 -22.37
CA ASN A 254 9.46 -1.55 -23.61
C ASN A 254 9.16 -3.06 -23.53
N GLU A 255 8.04 -3.41 -22.88
CA GLU A 255 7.57 -4.79 -22.78
C GLU A 255 6.05 -4.88 -22.95
N GLN A 256 5.57 -6.05 -23.39
CA GLN A 256 4.13 -6.29 -23.55
C GLN A 256 3.51 -6.61 -22.19
N VAL A 257 2.68 -5.69 -21.68
CA VAL A 257 1.99 -5.83 -20.38
C VAL A 257 0.48 -6.05 -20.49
N ASN A 258 -0.07 -6.06 -21.71
CA ASN A 258 -1.50 -6.15 -21.98
C ASN A 258 -1.84 -7.31 -22.93
N GLY A 259 -3.08 -7.79 -22.84
CA GLY A 259 -3.62 -8.86 -23.67
C GLY A 259 -3.30 -10.26 -23.13
N THR A 260 -3.41 -11.27 -23.99
CA THR A 260 -2.98 -12.63 -23.66
C THR A 260 -1.47 -12.73 -23.79
N LEU A 261 -0.81 -13.03 -22.67
CA LEU A 261 0.64 -13.16 -22.58
C LEU A 261 1.01 -14.64 -22.46
N SER A 262 2.08 -15.07 -23.14
CA SER A 262 2.63 -16.42 -22.97
C SER A 262 3.43 -16.57 -21.67
N LYS A 263 3.84 -15.46 -21.06
CA LYS A 263 4.60 -15.38 -19.81
C LYS A 263 4.34 -14.06 -19.09
N LEU A 264 4.62 -14.02 -17.79
CA LEU A 264 4.53 -12.78 -17.00
C LEU A 264 5.60 -11.76 -17.46
N PRO A 265 5.27 -10.46 -17.55
CA PRO A 265 6.24 -9.39 -17.81
C PRO A 265 7.36 -9.33 -16.76
N GLY A 266 8.48 -8.69 -17.10
CA GLY A 266 9.62 -8.50 -16.20
C GLY A 266 10.39 -9.78 -15.83
N CYS A 267 10.26 -10.85 -16.63
CA CYS A 267 10.84 -12.17 -16.34
C CYS A 267 10.49 -12.70 -14.94
N ASN A 268 9.20 -12.82 -14.66
CA ASN A 268 8.70 -13.33 -13.40
C ASN A 268 8.12 -14.75 -13.56
N PRO A 269 8.95 -15.82 -13.60
CA PRO A 269 8.43 -17.19 -13.66
C PRO A 269 7.66 -17.52 -12.38
N LEU A 270 6.68 -18.43 -12.50
CA LEU A 270 5.91 -18.90 -11.35
C LEU A 270 6.81 -19.67 -10.39
N GLN A 271 6.77 -19.31 -9.10
CA GLN A 271 7.57 -19.93 -8.04
C GLN A 271 6.66 -20.24 -6.85
N ASN A 272 6.34 -21.52 -6.62
CA ASN A 272 5.32 -21.98 -5.66
C ASN A 272 5.71 -21.92 -4.17
N GLY A 273 6.93 -21.45 -3.83
CA GLY A 273 7.43 -21.47 -2.45
C GLY A 273 7.71 -22.88 -1.91
N PRO A 274 7.81 -23.05 -0.57
CA PRO A 274 7.67 -22.02 0.46
C PRO A 274 8.88 -21.10 0.60
N GLY A 275 10.02 -21.45 -0.03
CA GLY A 275 11.19 -20.58 -0.06
C GLY A 275 10.91 -19.26 -0.78
N ASP A 276 11.64 -18.21 -0.40
CA ASP A 276 11.60 -16.95 -1.13
C ASP A 276 11.99 -17.18 -2.61
N ALA A 277 11.33 -16.46 -3.50
CA ALA A 277 11.58 -16.49 -4.91
C ALA A 277 12.95 -15.91 -5.27
N THR A 278 13.55 -16.49 -6.31
CA THR A 278 14.72 -15.92 -6.97
C THR A 278 14.27 -14.80 -7.91
N MET A 279 14.90 -13.63 -7.80
CA MET A 279 14.69 -12.52 -8.73
C MET A 279 15.51 -12.77 -10.00
N TYR A 280 14.85 -12.68 -11.16
CA TYR A 280 15.50 -12.78 -12.45
C TYR A 280 15.59 -11.40 -13.12
N SER A 281 16.55 -11.28 -14.01
CA SER A 281 16.69 -10.21 -14.99
C SER A 281 16.42 -10.78 -16.38
N ASP A 282 16.28 -9.90 -17.37
CA ASP A 282 16.13 -10.32 -18.76
C ASP A 282 17.29 -11.22 -19.24
N SER A 283 18.49 -11.03 -18.68
CA SER A 283 19.70 -11.76 -19.06
C SER A 283 19.78 -13.20 -18.56
N ASN A 284 19.04 -13.55 -17.51
CA ASN A 284 19.07 -14.88 -16.88
C ASN A 284 17.67 -15.49 -16.74
N CYS A 285 16.76 -15.10 -17.63
CA CYS A 285 15.39 -15.56 -17.60
C CYS A 285 15.29 -17.06 -17.92
N PRO A 286 14.70 -17.91 -17.04
CA PRO A 286 14.56 -19.32 -17.32
C PRO A 286 13.62 -19.56 -18.51
N THR A 287 13.95 -20.55 -19.33
CA THR A 287 13.07 -21.03 -20.40
C THR A 287 11.86 -21.72 -19.79
N HIS A 288 10.66 -21.30 -20.22
CA HIS A 288 9.38 -21.85 -19.76
C HIS A 288 9.19 -23.31 -20.15
#